data_AF-A0A7X9E3B5-F1
#
_entry.id   AF-A0A7X9E3B5-F1
#
_cell.length_a   1.000
_cell.length_b   1.000
_cell.length_c   1.000
_cell.angle_alpha   90.00
_cell.angle_beta   90.00
_cell.angle_gamma   90.00
#
_symmetry.space_group_name_H-M   'P 1'
#
loop_
_entity.id
_entity.type
_entity.pdbx_description
1 polymer ?
#
loop_
_entity_poly.entity_id
_entity_poly.type
_entity_poly.pdbx_seq_one_letter_code
_entity_poly.pdbx_strand_id
1 'polypeptide(L)'
;RPSLLGYYVIAGQGYKFKFGGGLGLRLASLNEEIITKTNYKANGFGLLVKAEANTLLSDNLYVLMGLDLRYDVTGDLESGSGKKITNLVNNENVNLNSISVGIKIGINYTL
;
A
#
# COMPACT_ATOMS: atom_id res chain seq x y z
N ARG A 1 3.72 -4.21 -3.87
CA ARG A 1 3.28 -2.86 -4.31
C ARG A 1 4.51 -1.94 -4.41
N PRO A 2 5.39 -2.15 -5.41
CA PRO A 2 6.59 -1.34 -5.57
C PRO A 2 6.20 0.13 -5.75
N SER A 3 6.87 1.03 -5.03
CA SER A 3 6.57 2.47 -5.07
C SER A 3 7.83 3.28 -4.88
N LEU A 4 7.95 4.38 -5.60
CA LEU A 4 8.96 5.40 -5.37
C LEU A 4 8.39 6.43 -4.41
N LEU A 5 9.14 6.79 -3.37
CA LEU A 5 8.73 7.77 -2.36
C LEU A 5 9.78 8.84 -2.21
N GLY A 6 9.35 10.10 -2.27
CA GLY A 6 10.11 11.24 -1.77
C GLY A 6 9.68 11.55 -0.34
N TYR A 7 10.65 11.89 0.52
CA TYR A 7 10.38 12.32 1.89
C TYR A 7 10.92 13.72 2.14
N TYR A 8 10.10 14.52 2.82
CA TYR A 8 10.51 15.75 3.47
C TYR A 8 10.66 15.49 4.97
N VAL A 9 11.80 15.87 5.55
CA VAL A 9 12.15 15.55 6.94
C VAL A 9 12.35 16.83 7.72
N ILE A 10 11.64 16.93 8.85
CA ILE A 10 11.83 17.99 9.85
C ILE A 10 12.41 17.32 11.09
N ALA A 11 13.65 17.65 11.42
CA ALA A 11 14.36 17.10 12.57
C ALA A 11 14.68 18.21 13.57
N GLY A 12 14.48 17.91 14.85
CA GLY A 12 14.90 18.75 15.96
C GLY A 12 15.49 17.89 17.07
N GLN A 13 15.86 18.51 18.19
CA GLN A 13 16.41 17.77 19.33
C GLN A 13 15.33 16.87 19.95
N GLY A 14 15.51 15.56 19.82
CA GLY A 14 14.58 14.57 20.37
C GLY A 14 13.30 14.36 19.57
N TYR A 15 13.17 14.90 18.36
CA TYR A 15 12.03 14.57 17.48
C TYR A 15 12.40 14.58 16.00
N LYS A 16 11.67 13.79 15.22
CA LYS A 16 11.82 13.71 13.77
C LYS A 16 10.48 13.43 13.11
N PHE A 17 9.96 14.42 12.38
CA PHE A 17 8.79 14.28 11.54
C PHE A 17 9.22 13.99 10.10
N LYS A 18 8.54 13.05 9.45
CA LYS A 18 8.75 12.72 8.04
C LYS A 18 7.42 12.75 7.32
N PHE A 19 7.35 13.48 6.23
CA PHE A 19 6.21 13.51 5.34
C PHE A 19 6.64 12.94 4.01
N GLY A 20 5.97 11.88 3.58
CA GLY A 20 6.30 11.13 2.38
C GLY A 20 5.17 11.19 1.37
N GLY A 21 5.52 11.36 0.11
CA GLY A 21 4.61 11.23 -1.03
C GLY A 21 5.23 10.31 -2.07
N GLY A 22 4.41 9.49 -2.71
CA GLY A 22 4.91 8.54 -3.69
C GLY A 22 3.85 8.01 -4.63
N LEU A 23 4.36 7.41 -5.69
CA LEU A 23 3.60 6.73 -6.72
C LEU A 23 4.26 5.39 -7.04
N GLY A 24 3.48 4.41 -7.47
CA GLY A 24 4.02 3.08 -7.69
C GLY A 24 3.15 2.18 -8.52
N LEU A 25 3.75 1.16 -9.12
CA LEU A 25 3.03 0.14 -9.86
C LEU A 25 2.29 -0.81 -8.90
N ARG A 26 1.13 -1.28 -9.34
CA ARG A 26 0.31 -2.29 -8.67
C ARG A 26 0.25 -3.49 -9.57
N LEU A 27 0.70 -4.63 -9.05
CA LEU A 27 0.68 -5.92 -9.72
C LEU A 27 -0.14 -6.82 -8.80
N ALA A 28 -1.27 -7.28 -9.29
CA ALA A 28 -2.13 -8.22 -8.60
C ALA A 28 -2.15 -9.53 -9.38
N SER A 29 -2.13 -10.65 -8.65
CA SER A 29 -2.38 -11.96 -9.22
C SER A 29 -3.29 -12.74 -8.28
N LEU A 30 -4.32 -13.34 -8.86
CA LEU A 30 -5.27 -14.20 -8.18
C LEU A 30 -5.19 -15.58 -8.83
N ASN A 31 -5.07 -16.62 -8.01
CA ASN A 31 -5.25 -17.99 -8.47
C ASN A 31 -6.62 -18.47 -8.01
N GLU A 32 -7.47 -18.82 -8.96
CA GLU A 32 -8.76 -19.45 -8.71
C GLU A 32 -8.64 -20.95 -8.98
N GLU A 33 -9.10 -21.78 -8.04
CA GLU A 33 -9.07 -23.23 -8.15
C GLU A 33 -10.44 -23.79 -7.75
N ILE A 34 -11.24 -24.14 -8.76
CA ILE A 34 -12.56 -24.77 -8.58
C ILE A 34 -12.50 -26.22 -9.06
N ILE A 35 -12.11 -26.43 -10.33
CA ILE A 35 -11.80 -27.75 -10.91
C ILE A 35 -10.43 -27.69 -11.61
N THR A 36 -10.17 -26.59 -12.32
CA THR A 36 -8.87 -26.27 -12.93
C THR A 36 -8.36 -24.96 -12.39
N LYS A 37 -7.03 -24.83 -12.28
CA LYS A 37 -6.38 -23.60 -11.83
C LYS A 37 -6.39 -22.55 -12.93
N THR A 38 -7.03 -21.41 -12.66
CA THR A 38 -7.00 -20.23 -13.54
C THR A 38 -6.25 -19.10 -12.85
N ASN A 39 -5.26 -18.54 -13.54
CA ASN A 39 -4.53 -17.37 -13.06
C ASN A 39 -5.13 -16.11 -13.69
N TYR A 40 -5.46 -15.13 -12.84
CA TYR A 40 -5.86 -13.80 -13.24
C TYR A 40 -4.82 -12.80 -12.77
N LYS A 41 -4.60 -11.77 -13.59
CA LYS A 41 -3.67 -10.68 -13.31
C LYS A 41 -4.35 -9.35 -13.53
N ALA A 42 -3.93 -8.35 -12.78
CA ALA A 42 -4.29 -6.96 -13.00
C ALA A 42 -3.07 -6.09 -12.71
N ASN A 43 -2.87 -5.08 -13.53
CA ASN A 43 -1.79 -4.13 -13.38
C ASN A 43 -2.35 -2.72 -13.33
N GLY A 44 -1.75 -1.88 -12.51
CA GLY A 44 -2.14 -0.49 -12.43
C GLY A 44 -1.13 0.36 -11.67
N PHE A 45 -1.61 1.46 -11.12
CA PHE A 45 -0.80 2.41 -10.39
C PHE A 45 -1.45 2.76 -9.07
N GLY A 46 -0.67 3.31 -8.14
CA GLY A 46 -1.20 3.78 -6.88
C GLY A 46 -0.42 4.94 -6.33
N LEU A 47 -1.12 5.77 -5.58
CA LEU A 47 -0.60 6.92 -4.86
C LEU A 47 -0.46 6.54 -3.38
N LEU A 48 0.56 7.10 -2.73
CA LEU A 48 0.87 6.85 -1.34
C LEU A 48 1.28 8.16 -0.67
N VAL A 49 0.62 8.46 0.44
CA VAL A 49 1.00 9.54 1.35
C VAL A 49 1.35 8.92 2.70
N LYS A 50 2.38 9.45 3.34
CA LYS A 50 2.87 9.03 4.64
C LYS A 50 3.15 10.22 5.53
N ALA A 51 2.80 10.09 6.81
CA ALA A 51 3.26 10.98 7.86
C ALA A 51 3.80 10.12 9.00
N GLU A 52 5.01 10.39 9.44
CA GLU A 52 5.65 9.69 10.56
C GLU A 52 6.17 10.72 11.56
N ALA A 53 5.88 10.50 12.84
CA ALA A 53 6.40 11.25 13.97
C ALA A 53 7.26 10.30 14.80
N ASN A 54 8.52 10.68 15.03
CA ASN A 54 9.41 9.97 15.95
C ASN A 54 9.75 10.92 17.09
N THR A 55 9.55 10.48 18.33
CA THR A 55 9.83 11.26 19.53
C THR A 55 10.74 10.46 20.45
N LEU A 56 11.81 11.10 20.92
CA LEU A 56 12.75 10.55 21.88
C LEU A 56 12.02 10.28 23.20
N LEU A 57 12.15 9.06 23.70
CA LEU A 57 11.64 8.61 24.99
C LEU A 57 12.75 8.62 26.05
N SER A 58 13.94 8.22 25.65
CA SER A 58 15.19 8.20 26.43
C SER A 58 16.37 8.14 25.47
N ASP A 59 17.58 8.56 25.86
CA ASP A 59 18.85 8.60 25.10
C ASP A 59 18.81 8.12 23.64
N ASN A 60 18.63 6.81 23.43
CA ASN A 60 18.69 6.15 22.12
C ASN A 60 17.35 5.52 21.70
N LEU A 61 16.30 5.65 22.53
CA LEU A 61 14.99 5.05 22.38
C LEU A 61 13.97 6.08 21.90
N TYR A 62 13.30 5.80 20.79
CA TYR A 62 12.28 6.66 20.19
C TYR A 62 10.96 5.91 20.06
N VAL A 63 9.85 6.60 20.28
CA VAL A 63 8.52 6.13 19.89
C VAL A 63 8.21 6.66 18.50
N LEU A 64 7.75 5.75 17.64
CA LEU A 64 7.28 6.03 16.29
C LEU A 64 5.76 5.97 16.26
N MET A 65 5.14 7.01 15.73
CA MET A 65 3.74 7.01 15.30
C MET A 65 3.69 7.33 13.82
N GLY A 66 2.91 6.59 13.05
CA GLY A 66 2.85 6.74 11.60
C GLY A 66 1.44 6.59 11.07
N LEU A 67 1.16 7.30 9.98
CA LEU A 67 -0.07 7.23 9.22
C LEU A 67 0.26 7.07 7.74
N ASP A 68 -0.37 6.09 7.10
CA ASP A 68 -0.28 5.80 5.68
C ASP A 68 -1.66 5.97 5.04
N LEU A 69 -1.73 6.71 3.94
CA LEU A 69 -2.91 6.80 3.08
C LEU A 69 -2.54 6.30 1.68
N ARG A 70 -3.33 5.38 1.13
CA ARG A 70 -3.08 4.77 -0.17
C ARG A 70 -4.34 4.80 -1.02
N TYR A 71 -4.14 5.12 -2.30
CA TYR A 71 -5.16 5.04 -3.33
C TYR A 71 -4.60 4.23 -4.49
N ASP A 72 -5.14 3.03 -4.70
CA ASP A 72 -4.64 2.08 -5.70
C ASP A 72 -5.70 1.88 -6.79
N VAL A 73 -5.32 2.17 -8.03
CA VAL A 73 -6.10 1.92 -9.24
C VAL A 73 -5.49 0.71 -9.94
N THR A 74 -5.96 -0.48 -9.59
CA THR A 74 -5.43 -1.76 -10.09
C THR A 74 -6.24 -2.29 -11.27
N GLY A 75 -7.52 -1.93 -11.37
CA GLY A 75 -8.42 -2.37 -12.44
C GLY A 75 -9.03 -3.76 -12.21
N ASP A 76 -9.57 -4.30 -13.31
CA ASP A 76 -10.23 -5.61 -13.34
C ASP A 76 -9.21 -6.74 -13.47
N LEU A 77 -9.52 -7.89 -12.86
CA LEU A 77 -8.73 -9.11 -13.00
C LEU A 77 -9.03 -9.81 -14.34
N GLU A 78 -7.98 -10.05 -15.13
CA GLU A 78 -8.07 -10.71 -16.44
C GLU A 78 -7.20 -11.97 -16.50
N SER A 79 -7.74 -13.04 -17.06
CA SER A 79 -7.02 -14.29 -17.35
C SER A 79 -6.19 -14.16 -18.63
N GLY A 80 -5.21 -15.05 -18.83
CA GLY A 80 -4.42 -15.11 -20.08
C GLY A 80 -5.25 -15.33 -21.37
N SER A 81 -6.52 -15.74 -21.24
CA SER A 81 -7.49 -15.85 -22.34
C SER A 81 -8.40 -14.63 -22.51
N GLY A 82 -8.16 -13.54 -21.76
CA GLY A 82 -9.00 -12.33 -21.74
C GLY A 82 -10.28 -12.45 -20.92
N LYS A 83 -10.52 -13.61 -20.27
CA LYS A 83 -11.69 -13.79 -19.39
C LYS A 83 -11.53 -12.98 -18.11
N LYS A 84 -12.58 -12.24 -17.75
CA LYS A 84 -12.70 -11.54 -16.47
C LYS A 84 -13.44 -12.40 -15.46
N ILE A 85 -13.16 -12.17 -14.18
CA ILE A 85 -14.01 -12.70 -13.11
C ILE A 85 -15.24 -11.80 -13.03
N THR A 86 -16.39 -12.32 -13.45
CA THR A 86 -17.65 -11.58 -13.44
C THR A 86 -18.58 -12.17 -12.40
N ASN A 87 -19.17 -11.33 -11.57
CA ASN A 87 -20.20 -11.74 -10.63
C ASN A 87 -21.50 -12.00 -11.40
N LEU A 88 -22.01 -13.23 -11.31
CA LEU A 88 -23.17 -13.71 -12.07
C LEU A 88 -24.49 -13.03 -11.67
N VAL A 89 -24.56 -12.38 -10.50
CA VAL A 89 -25.78 -11.76 -9.99
C VAL A 89 -25.99 -10.35 -10.57
N ASN A 90 -24.93 -9.56 -10.68
CA ASN A 90 -24.98 -8.16 -11.12
C ASN A 90 -24.21 -7.89 -12.42
N ASN A 91 -23.58 -8.92 -13.01
CA ASN A 91 -22.78 -8.83 -14.23
C ASN A 91 -21.61 -7.83 -14.16
N GLU A 92 -21.10 -7.57 -12.95
CA GLU A 92 -19.95 -6.69 -12.72
C GLU A 92 -18.65 -7.49 -12.62
N ASN A 93 -17.57 -6.90 -13.12
CA ASN A 93 -16.24 -7.51 -13.02
C ASN A 93 -15.64 -7.27 -11.64
N VAL A 94 -14.90 -8.25 -11.13
CA VAL A 94 -14.13 -8.09 -9.89
C VAL A 94 -13.02 -7.08 -10.13
N ASN A 95 -13.16 -5.94 -9.46
CA ASN A 95 -12.24 -4.82 -9.53
C ASN A 95 -11.41 -4.72 -8.23
N LEU A 96 -10.10 -4.53 -8.38
CA LEU A 96 -9.15 -4.46 -7.25
C LEU A 96 -8.69 -3.03 -6.94
N ASN A 97 -9.47 -2.02 -7.33
CA ASN A 97 -9.23 -0.66 -6.86
C ASN A 97 -9.45 -0.62 -5.34
N SER A 98 -8.60 0.11 -4.62
CA SER A 98 -8.70 0.16 -3.17
C SER A 98 -8.23 1.49 -2.60
N ILE A 99 -8.86 1.86 -1.48
CA ILE A 99 -8.39 2.92 -0.58
C ILE A 99 -7.94 2.22 0.70
N SER A 100 -6.74 2.54 1.19
CA SER A 100 -6.24 1.95 2.42
C SER A 100 -5.69 3.01 3.35
N VAL A 101 -6.08 2.90 4.63
CA VAL A 101 -5.53 3.71 5.72
C VAL A 101 -4.78 2.78 6.65
N GLY A 102 -3.56 3.14 7.02
CA GLY A 102 -2.75 2.39 7.96
C GLY A 102 -2.27 3.28 9.09
N ILE A 103 -2.40 2.81 10.33
CA ILE A 103 -1.81 3.43 11.52
C ILE A 103 -0.66 2.54 11.97
N LYS A 104 0.46 3.13 12.35
CA LYS A 104 1.65 2.44 12.84
C LYS A 104 2.03 3.02 14.18
N ILE A 105 2.31 2.16 15.14
CA ILE A 105 2.91 2.51 16.42
C ILE A 105 4.09 1.56 16.60
N GLY A 106 5.24 2.10 16.99
CA GLY A 106 6.44 1.31 17.15
C GLY A 106 7.45 1.98 18.05
N ILE A 107 8.52 1.24 18.32
CA ILE A 107 9.68 1.72 19.05
C ILE A 107 10.88 1.58 18.12
N ASN A 108 11.74 2.59 18.10
CA ASN A 108 12.96 2.60 17.31
C ASN A 108 14.15 2.85 18.23
N TYR A 109 15.20 2.07 18.09
CA TYR A 109 16.45 2.24 18.82
C TYR A 109 17.53 2.67 17.84
N THR A 110 18.18 3.81 18.12
CA THR A 110 19.24 4.35 17.25
C THR A 110 20.55 4.35 18.04
N LEU A 111 21.57 3.67 17.55
CA LEU A 111 22.92 3.63 18.16
C LEU A 111 23.60 5.00 18.09
#